data_AF-A0A9D1B864-F1
#
_entry.id   AF-A0A9D1B864-F1
#
_cell.length_a   1.000
_cell.length_b   1.000
_cell.length_c   1.000
_cell.angle_alpha   90.00
_cell.angle_beta   90.00
_cell.angle_gamma   90.00
#
_symmetry.space_group_name_H-M   'P 1'
#
loop_
_entity.id
_entity.type
_entity.pdbx_description
1 polymer ?
#
loop_
_entity_poly.entity_id
_entity_poly.type
_entity_poly.pdbx_seq_one_letter_code
_entity_poly.pdbx_strand_id
1 'polypeptide(L)'
;MNKYEQKIAARQERYKRMAEKAREESASTYRRAKEMLDEIPLGQPIHVGHHSEQRDRNYRDQIDNTFRKSVNLDKKAEYYDEKAASVGTGGISSDDPDAIDKLREELEMIQEKQRRMKAVNKALRTHKTQEKRIAALVSEGFTEEEASELLSRPGFFGYESFTLQNNNAKARRIAHRISQLEALRERGNVEHKGRDYTYREDVGENRVMFIFDGKPDADTRDLLKRHRFKWSPSRGAWVRQLGYNGIVAGREARKALDARASADGNC
;
A
#
# COMPACT_ATOMS: atom_id res chain seq x y z
N MET A 1 15.62 11.90 3.54
CA MET A 1 14.71 11.02 2.77
C MET A 1 15.41 9.72 2.46
N ASN A 2 14.94 8.64 3.07
CA ASN A 2 15.54 7.30 2.98
C ASN A 2 15.33 6.69 1.57
N LYS A 3 16.13 5.69 1.17
CA LYS A 3 16.00 4.95 -0.10
C LYS A 3 14.59 4.39 -0.31
N TYR A 4 13.93 3.92 0.75
CA TYR A 4 12.54 3.46 0.67
C TYR A 4 11.59 4.61 0.29
N GLU A 5 11.71 5.75 0.96
CA GLU A 5 10.91 6.95 0.71
C GLU A 5 11.13 7.51 -0.70
N GLN A 6 12.38 7.50 -1.18
CA GLN A 6 12.72 7.84 -2.57
C GLN A 6 11.98 6.95 -3.58
N LYS A 7 11.89 5.65 -3.31
CA LYS A 7 11.16 4.71 -4.18
C LYS A 7 9.64 4.98 -4.18
N ILE A 8 9.07 5.35 -3.03
CA ILE A 8 7.66 5.73 -2.90
C ILE A 8 7.40 7.03 -3.65
N ALA A 9 8.21 8.06 -3.42
CA ALA A 9 8.12 9.35 -4.13
C ALA A 9 8.26 9.17 -5.64
N ALA A 10 9.26 8.42 -6.11
CA ALA A 10 9.43 8.13 -7.53
C ALA A 10 8.23 7.37 -8.12
N ARG A 11 7.57 6.52 -7.33
CA ARG A 11 6.35 5.83 -7.77
C ARG A 11 5.17 6.78 -7.89
N GLN A 12 4.99 7.65 -6.92
CA GLN A 12 3.96 8.69 -6.95
C GLN A 12 4.15 9.60 -8.17
N GLU A 13 5.38 10.06 -8.40
CA GLU A 13 5.72 10.93 -9.52
C GLU A 13 5.48 10.27 -10.88
N ARG A 14 5.81 8.97 -11.00
CA ARG A 14 5.46 8.22 -12.22
C ARG A 14 3.96 8.20 -12.48
N TYR A 15 3.12 8.05 -11.46
CA TYR A 15 1.67 8.09 -11.63
C TYR A 15 1.18 9.49 -12.01
N LYS A 16 1.69 10.54 -11.36
CA LYS A 16 1.36 11.93 -11.71
C LYS A 16 1.68 12.25 -13.17
N ARG A 17 2.87 11.88 -13.63
CA ARG A 17 3.27 12.06 -15.04
C ARG A 17 2.37 11.29 -16.01
N MET A 18 1.93 10.08 -15.64
CA MET A 18 0.98 9.31 -16.46
C MET A 18 -0.42 9.95 -16.48
N ALA A 19 -0.86 10.54 -15.37
CA ALA A 19 -2.10 11.30 -15.30
C ALA A 19 -2.04 12.53 -16.21
N GLU A 20 -0.98 13.34 -16.07
CA GLU A 20 -0.74 14.53 -16.88
C GLU A 20 -0.73 14.22 -18.37
N LYS A 21 0.06 13.21 -18.78
CA LYS A 21 0.07 12.76 -20.18
C LYS A 21 -1.32 12.35 -20.68
N ALA A 22 -2.10 11.65 -19.85
CA ALA A 22 -3.46 11.26 -20.22
C ALA A 22 -4.40 12.48 -20.36
N ARG A 23 -4.24 13.52 -19.53
CA ARG A 23 -4.99 14.79 -19.67
C ARG A 23 -4.60 15.55 -20.93
N GLU A 24 -3.31 15.61 -21.26
CA GLU A 24 -2.84 16.23 -22.50
C GLU A 24 -3.41 15.53 -23.75
N GLU A 25 -3.37 14.18 -23.74
CA GLU A 25 -3.97 13.35 -24.79
C GLU A 25 -5.49 13.54 -24.86
N SER A 26 -6.17 13.66 -23.72
CA SER A 26 -7.61 13.93 -23.67
C SER A 26 -7.94 15.30 -24.26
N ALA A 27 -7.27 16.36 -23.79
CA ALA A 27 -7.51 17.73 -24.23
C ALA A 27 -7.25 17.91 -25.73
N SER A 28 -6.19 17.28 -26.27
CA SER A 28 -5.92 17.28 -27.71
C SER A 28 -6.97 16.48 -28.50
N THR A 29 -7.41 15.33 -27.99
CA THR A 29 -8.48 14.52 -28.62
C THR A 29 -9.81 15.25 -28.61
N TYR A 30 -10.15 15.94 -27.51
CA TYR A 30 -11.34 16.76 -27.39
C TYR A 30 -11.31 17.94 -28.37
N ARG A 31 -10.19 18.68 -28.45
CA ARG A 31 -10.02 19.77 -29.42
C ARG A 31 -10.24 19.27 -30.86
N ARG A 32 -9.66 18.13 -31.22
CA ARG A 32 -9.89 17.51 -32.53
C ARG A 32 -11.36 17.16 -32.78
N ALA A 33 -12.03 16.54 -31.81
CA ALA A 33 -13.46 16.23 -31.94
C ALA A 33 -14.31 17.50 -32.12
N LYS A 34 -13.92 18.57 -31.42
CA LYS A 34 -14.57 19.88 -31.51
C LYS A 34 -14.35 20.53 -32.88
N GLU A 35 -13.12 20.51 -33.41
CA GLU A 35 -12.80 20.98 -34.77
C GLU A 35 -13.61 20.23 -35.83
N MET A 36 -13.70 18.90 -35.73
CA MET A 36 -14.52 18.08 -36.63
C MET A 36 -16.01 18.42 -36.55
N LEU A 37 -16.51 18.71 -35.34
CA LEU A 37 -17.90 19.10 -35.13
C LEU A 37 -18.21 20.49 -35.71
N ASP A 38 -17.26 21.42 -35.61
CA ASP A 38 -17.41 22.80 -36.09
C ASP A 38 -17.48 22.89 -37.63
N GLU A 39 -17.07 21.84 -38.35
CA GLU A 39 -17.30 21.70 -39.80
C GLU A 39 -18.77 21.50 -40.17
N ILE A 40 -19.63 21.08 -39.23
CA ILE A 40 -21.07 20.88 -39.45
C ILE A 40 -21.82 22.14 -39.03
N PRO A 41 -22.44 22.89 -39.96
CA PRO A 41 -23.32 24.01 -39.64
C PRO A 41 -24.37 23.64 -38.58
N LEU A 42 -24.56 24.52 -37.62
CA LEU A 42 -25.51 24.32 -36.53
C LEU A 42 -26.92 24.12 -37.07
N GLY A 43 -27.57 23.04 -36.62
CA GLY A 43 -28.94 22.70 -37.01
C GLY A 43 -29.07 22.04 -38.39
N GLN A 44 -27.98 21.72 -39.09
CA GLN A 44 -28.06 21.01 -40.37
C GLN A 44 -28.57 19.56 -40.15
N PRO A 45 -29.74 19.19 -40.72
CA PRO A 45 -30.27 17.84 -40.60
C PRO A 45 -29.53 16.85 -41.51
N ILE A 46 -29.59 15.56 -41.16
CA ILE A 46 -29.14 14.48 -42.06
C ILE A 46 -30.14 14.39 -43.22
N HIS A 47 -29.65 14.49 -44.45
CA HIS A 47 -30.47 14.31 -45.66
C HIS A 47 -30.72 12.82 -45.92
N VAL A 48 -31.78 12.28 -45.31
CA VAL A 48 -32.18 10.87 -45.45
C VAL A 48 -32.59 10.55 -46.89
N GLY A 49 -32.09 9.46 -47.46
CA GLY A 49 -32.32 9.02 -48.84
C GLY A 49 -31.41 9.69 -49.88
N HIS A 50 -30.54 10.62 -49.49
CA HIS A 50 -29.58 11.26 -50.39
C HIS A 50 -28.28 10.46 -50.49
N HIS A 51 -27.57 10.55 -51.62
CA HIS A 51 -26.31 9.81 -51.84
C HIS A 51 -25.20 10.15 -50.79
N SER A 52 -25.30 11.30 -50.12
CA SER A 52 -24.38 11.73 -49.07
C SER A 52 -24.74 11.25 -47.66
N GLU A 53 -25.92 10.62 -47.47
CA GLU A 53 -26.44 10.23 -46.15
C GLU A 53 -25.43 9.38 -45.37
N GLN A 54 -24.92 8.31 -45.99
CA GLN A 54 -24.02 7.38 -45.32
C GLN A 54 -22.71 8.05 -44.89
N ARG A 55 -22.18 8.95 -45.72
CA ARG A 55 -20.96 9.72 -45.42
C ARG A 55 -21.18 10.63 -44.21
N ASP A 56 -22.31 11.31 -44.16
CA ASP A 56 -22.67 12.25 -43.10
C ASP A 56 -22.92 11.55 -41.75
N ARG A 57 -23.55 10.36 -41.78
CA ARG A 57 -23.68 9.47 -40.62
C ARG A 57 -22.32 9.00 -40.10
N ASN A 58 -21.48 8.44 -40.98
CA ASN A 58 -20.15 7.96 -40.61
C ASN A 58 -19.28 9.08 -40.02
N TYR A 59 -19.38 10.30 -40.53
CA TYR A 59 -18.64 11.45 -40.02
C TYR A 59 -19.08 11.83 -38.60
N ARG A 60 -20.40 11.91 -38.34
CA ARG A 60 -20.92 12.16 -36.98
C ARG A 60 -20.58 11.02 -36.01
N ASP A 61 -20.62 9.77 -36.46
CA ASP A 61 -20.19 8.63 -35.65
C ASP A 61 -18.69 8.72 -35.31
N GLN A 62 -17.85 9.18 -36.25
CA GLN A 62 -16.43 9.41 -36.00
C GLN A 62 -16.21 10.52 -34.96
N ILE A 63 -16.99 11.61 -35.01
CA ILE A 63 -16.96 12.69 -34.02
C ILE A 63 -17.32 12.14 -32.63
N ASP A 64 -18.44 11.42 -32.52
CA ASP A 64 -18.89 10.82 -31.24
C ASP A 64 -17.85 9.83 -30.69
N ASN A 65 -17.30 8.96 -31.53
CA ASN A 65 -16.22 8.05 -31.13
C ASN A 65 -14.97 8.81 -30.64
N THR A 66 -14.65 9.95 -31.24
CA THR A 66 -13.52 10.79 -30.83
C THR A 66 -13.79 11.47 -29.48
N PHE A 67 -15.00 11.97 -29.24
CA PHE A 67 -15.42 12.47 -27.92
C PHE A 67 -15.40 11.37 -26.85
N ARG A 68 -15.93 10.18 -27.15
CA ARG A 68 -15.85 9.03 -26.23
C ARG A 68 -14.41 8.69 -25.89
N LYS A 69 -13.50 8.77 -26.87
CA LYS A 69 -12.08 8.57 -26.65
C LYS A 69 -11.48 9.62 -25.71
N SER A 70 -11.81 10.91 -25.85
CA SER A 70 -11.31 11.94 -24.91
C SER A 70 -11.82 11.68 -23.49
N VAL A 71 -13.11 11.39 -23.33
CA VAL A 71 -13.70 11.04 -22.02
C VAL A 71 -13.00 9.83 -21.39
N ASN A 72 -12.67 8.80 -22.17
CA ASN A 72 -11.93 7.64 -21.66
C ASN A 72 -10.49 7.99 -21.25
N LEU A 73 -9.84 8.94 -21.93
CA LEU A 73 -8.52 9.44 -21.55
C LEU A 73 -8.57 10.27 -20.27
N ASP A 74 -9.62 11.07 -20.07
CA ASP A 74 -9.85 11.79 -18.80
C ASP A 74 -10.04 10.81 -17.64
N LYS A 75 -10.89 9.80 -17.79
CA LYS A 75 -11.06 8.73 -16.78
C LYS A 75 -9.75 8.02 -16.46
N LYS A 76 -8.88 7.84 -17.47
CA LYS A 76 -7.55 7.27 -17.29
C LYS A 76 -6.63 8.21 -16.51
N ALA A 77 -6.75 9.52 -16.70
CA ALA A 77 -6.03 10.51 -15.89
C ALA A 77 -6.47 10.46 -14.42
N GLU A 78 -7.79 10.50 -14.17
CA GLU A 78 -8.38 10.37 -12.83
C GLU A 78 -7.91 9.09 -12.13
N TYR A 79 -7.92 7.97 -12.83
CA TYR A 79 -7.39 6.70 -12.32
C TYR A 79 -5.93 6.82 -11.85
N TYR A 80 -5.07 7.49 -12.62
CA TYR A 80 -3.67 7.66 -12.21
C TYR A 80 -3.50 8.67 -11.08
N ASP A 81 -4.36 9.68 -10.97
CA ASP A 81 -4.39 10.58 -9.81
C ASP A 81 -4.77 9.83 -8.54
N GLU A 82 -5.80 8.99 -8.57
CA GLU A 82 -6.16 8.12 -7.46
C GLU A 82 -5.01 7.17 -7.08
N LYS A 83 -4.31 6.62 -8.09
CA LYS A 83 -3.11 5.81 -7.85
C LYS A 83 -2.00 6.63 -7.21
N ALA A 84 -1.75 7.86 -7.65
CA ALA A 84 -0.76 8.74 -7.05
C ALA A 84 -1.12 9.10 -5.60
N ALA A 85 -2.38 9.42 -5.32
CA ALA A 85 -2.88 9.75 -3.99
C ALA A 85 -2.81 8.56 -3.02
N SER A 86 -3.01 7.33 -3.52
CA SER A 86 -2.89 6.11 -2.71
C SER A 86 -1.44 5.63 -2.49
N VAL A 87 -0.45 6.20 -3.18
CA VAL A 87 0.96 5.86 -2.91
C VAL A 87 1.34 6.39 -1.51
N GLY A 88 1.81 5.49 -0.65
CA GLY A 88 2.28 5.85 0.69
C GLY A 88 1.21 5.92 1.76
N THR A 89 -0.08 5.71 1.43
CA THR A 89 -1.18 5.68 2.42
C THR A 89 -1.31 4.33 3.15
N GLY A 90 -0.56 3.32 2.70
CA GLY A 90 -0.47 2.04 3.40
C GLY A 90 0.21 2.20 4.76
N GLY A 91 0.05 1.19 5.62
CA GLY A 91 0.77 1.15 6.90
C GLY A 91 2.29 1.13 6.72
N ILE A 92 3.02 1.39 7.82
CA ILE A 92 4.48 1.38 7.87
C ILE A 92 4.98 0.06 7.26
N SER A 93 5.85 0.11 6.25
CA SER A 93 6.35 -1.08 5.55
C SER A 93 7.58 -1.66 6.25
N SER A 94 7.74 -2.98 6.26
CA SER A 94 8.98 -3.60 6.76
C SER A 94 10.19 -3.37 5.83
N ASP A 95 9.95 -2.95 4.58
CA ASP A 95 11.02 -2.58 3.64
C ASP A 95 11.58 -1.18 3.92
N ASP A 96 10.97 -0.43 4.87
CA ASP A 96 11.48 0.85 5.35
C ASP A 96 12.56 0.60 6.43
N PRO A 97 13.80 1.08 6.26
CA PRO A 97 14.84 0.96 7.30
C PRO A 97 14.43 1.60 8.62
N ASP A 98 13.57 2.61 8.59
CA ASP A 98 13.12 3.33 9.79
C ASP A 98 11.81 2.74 10.34
N ALA A 99 11.39 1.56 9.87
CA ALA A 99 10.11 0.95 10.23
C ALA A 99 9.96 0.69 11.73
N ILE A 100 11.02 0.25 12.41
CA ILE A 100 10.97 -0.04 13.84
C ILE A 100 10.75 1.24 14.64
N ASP A 101 11.46 2.31 14.30
CA ASP A 101 11.35 3.60 15.00
C ASP A 101 9.98 4.23 14.76
N LYS A 102 9.51 4.25 13.51
CA LYS A 102 8.15 4.70 13.17
C LYS A 102 7.07 3.89 13.90
N LEU A 103 7.26 2.58 14.08
CA LEU A 103 6.32 1.74 14.84
C LEU A 103 6.37 2.00 16.35
N ARG A 104 7.55 2.33 16.91
CA ARG A 104 7.69 2.72 18.32
C ARG A 104 6.99 4.04 18.59
N GLU A 105 7.16 5.04 17.72
CA GLU A 105 6.41 6.30 17.78
C GLU A 105 4.90 6.06 17.69
N GLU A 106 4.44 5.22 16.76
CA GLU A 106 3.01 4.86 16.67
C GLU A 106 2.51 4.17 17.95
N LEU A 107 3.30 3.27 18.53
CA LEU A 107 2.97 2.58 19.76
C LEU A 107 2.84 3.56 20.93
N GLU A 108 3.79 4.48 21.08
CA GLU A 108 3.78 5.51 22.11
C GLU A 108 2.53 6.40 21.99
N MET A 109 2.22 6.89 20.79
CA MET A 109 1.01 7.68 20.55
C MET A 109 -0.28 6.94 20.94
N ILE A 110 -0.37 5.63 20.63
CA ILE A 110 -1.55 4.82 20.98
C ILE A 110 -1.62 4.59 22.49
N GLN A 111 -0.48 4.33 23.14
CA GLN A 111 -0.40 4.15 24.58
C GLN A 111 -0.78 5.44 25.32
N GLU A 112 -0.32 6.59 24.83
CA GLU A 112 -0.66 7.89 25.39
C GLU A 112 -2.15 8.20 25.25
N LYS A 113 -2.70 8.00 24.05
CA LYS A 113 -4.13 8.14 23.81
C LYS A 113 -4.94 7.24 24.74
N GLN A 114 -4.51 6.00 24.91
CA GLN A 114 -5.14 5.05 25.82
C GLN A 114 -5.10 5.52 27.29
N ARG A 115 -3.96 6.06 27.74
CA ARG A 115 -3.79 6.60 29.09
C ARG A 115 -4.73 7.79 29.32
N ARG A 116 -4.72 8.77 28.41
CA ARG A 116 -5.59 9.96 28.46
C ARG A 116 -7.07 9.58 28.48
N MET A 117 -7.50 8.66 27.63
CA MET A 117 -8.89 8.20 27.61
C MET A 117 -9.31 7.51 28.93
N LYS A 118 -8.42 6.70 29.52
CA LYS A 118 -8.68 6.07 30.81
C LYS A 118 -8.76 7.10 31.94
N ALA A 119 -7.89 8.11 31.93
CA ALA A 119 -7.91 9.21 32.90
C ALA A 119 -9.25 9.96 32.85
N VAL A 120 -9.75 10.27 31.66
CA VAL A 120 -11.07 10.88 31.46
C VAL A 120 -12.20 10.03 32.02
N ASN A 121 -12.24 8.74 31.67
CA ASN A 121 -13.28 7.85 32.19
C ASN A 121 -13.20 7.69 33.71
N LYS A 122 -11.98 7.65 34.28
CA LYS A 122 -11.76 7.59 35.73
C LYS A 122 -12.26 8.87 36.41
N ALA A 123 -11.91 10.06 35.88
CA ALA A 123 -12.36 11.34 36.43
C ALA A 123 -13.89 11.47 36.42
N LEU A 124 -14.54 11.10 35.31
CA LEU A 124 -16.00 11.11 35.18
C LEU A 124 -16.70 10.15 36.16
N ARG A 125 -16.12 8.97 36.38
CA ARG A 125 -16.67 7.96 37.29
C ARG A 125 -16.50 8.32 38.77
N THR A 126 -15.39 8.96 39.13
CA THR A 126 -15.01 9.22 40.53
C THR A 126 -15.54 10.55 41.05
N HIS A 127 -15.61 11.59 40.23
CA HIS A 127 -15.94 12.95 40.68
C HIS A 127 -17.31 13.42 40.17
N LYS A 128 -18.06 14.09 41.06
CA LYS A 128 -19.41 14.61 40.78
C LYS A 128 -19.43 16.02 40.20
N THR A 129 -18.53 16.90 40.65
CA THR A 129 -18.47 18.31 40.20
C THR A 129 -17.48 18.50 39.07
N GLN A 130 -17.75 19.47 38.19
CA GLN A 130 -16.89 19.77 37.04
C GLN A 130 -15.49 20.24 37.47
N GLU A 131 -15.41 21.11 38.47
CA GLU A 131 -14.15 21.58 39.06
C GLU A 131 -13.25 20.43 39.51
N LYS A 132 -13.80 19.43 40.21
CA LYS A 132 -13.03 18.27 40.67
C LYS A 132 -12.59 17.37 39.52
N ARG A 133 -13.40 17.25 38.46
CA ARG A 133 -13.03 16.50 37.25
C ARG A 133 -11.89 17.18 36.51
N ILE A 134 -11.96 18.50 36.35
CA ILE A 134 -10.90 19.31 35.73
C ILE A 134 -9.61 19.18 36.54
N ALA A 135 -9.66 19.37 37.86
CA ALA A 135 -8.49 19.22 38.72
C ALA A 135 -7.85 17.81 38.62
N ALA A 136 -8.67 16.76 38.56
CA ALA A 136 -8.18 15.39 38.37
C ALA A 136 -7.51 15.20 36.98
N LEU A 137 -8.05 15.79 35.93
CA LEU A 137 -7.46 15.73 34.59
C LEU A 137 -6.16 16.53 34.49
N VAL A 138 -6.10 17.70 35.13
CA VAL A 138 -4.88 18.51 35.19
C VAL A 138 -3.75 17.73 35.87
N SER A 139 -4.05 16.98 36.93
CA SER A 139 -3.06 16.09 37.58
C SER A 139 -2.55 14.95 36.69
N GLU A 140 -3.32 14.56 35.67
CA GLU A 140 -2.97 13.52 34.70
C GLU A 140 -2.34 14.11 33.42
N GLY A 141 -2.01 15.41 33.41
CA GLY A 141 -1.27 16.08 32.33
C GLY A 141 -2.13 16.73 31.24
N PHE A 142 -3.41 17.02 31.51
CA PHE A 142 -4.23 17.89 30.67
C PHE A 142 -4.01 19.36 31.04
N THR A 143 -4.17 20.28 30.11
CA THR A 143 -4.32 21.70 30.48
C THR A 143 -5.72 21.94 31.04
N GLU A 144 -5.89 23.00 31.83
CA GLU A 144 -7.20 23.36 32.38
C GLU A 144 -8.22 23.67 31.27
N GLU A 145 -7.77 24.37 30.23
CA GLU A 145 -8.55 24.67 29.03
C GLU A 145 -8.97 23.40 28.29
N GLU A 146 -8.04 22.48 28.01
CA GLU A 146 -8.32 21.19 27.35
C GLU A 146 -9.35 20.37 28.13
N ALA A 147 -9.17 20.28 29.46
CA ALA A 147 -10.05 19.52 30.32
C ALA A 147 -11.46 20.15 30.39
N SER A 148 -11.54 21.47 30.47
CA SER A 148 -12.80 22.22 30.50
C SER A 148 -13.56 22.08 29.17
N GLU A 149 -12.88 22.26 28.03
CA GLU A 149 -13.46 22.11 26.70
C GLU A 149 -13.99 20.68 26.48
N LEU A 150 -13.17 19.67 26.79
CA LEU A 150 -13.53 18.26 26.64
C LEU A 150 -14.81 17.91 27.43
N LEU A 151 -14.89 18.36 28.68
CA LEU A 151 -16.01 18.07 29.57
C LEU A 151 -17.27 18.90 29.27
N SER A 152 -17.11 20.06 28.63
CA SER A 152 -18.23 20.94 28.25
C SER A 152 -18.92 20.49 26.96
N ARG A 153 -18.37 19.50 26.24
CA ARG A 153 -18.95 18.96 25.02
C ARG A 153 -20.34 18.34 25.28
N PRO A 154 -21.41 18.81 24.60
CA PRO A 154 -22.75 18.25 24.77
C PRO A 154 -22.78 16.75 24.48
N GLY A 155 -23.38 15.98 25.39
CA GLY A 155 -23.53 14.53 25.25
C GLY A 155 -22.24 13.72 25.45
N PHE A 156 -21.16 14.32 25.95
CA PHE A 156 -19.92 13.60 26.26
C PHE A 156 -20.00 12.92 27.64
N PHE A 157 -20.05 11.59 27.64
CA PHE A 157 -20.10 10.77 28.87
C PHE A 157 -18.82 9.94 29.09
N GLY A 158 -17.73 10.34 28.43
CA GLY A 158 -16.49 9.59 28.37
C GLY A 158 -16.40 8.70 27.14
N TYR A 159 -15.35 7.90 27.09
CA TYR A 159 -15.04 7.01 25.98
C TYR A 159 -15.62 5.62 26.18
N GLU A 160 -16.13 5.03 25.10
CA GLU A 160 -16.71 3.69 25.14
C GLU A 160 -15.67 2.60 25.39
N SER A 161 -16.11 1.51 26.02
CA SER A 161 -15.26 0.36 26.35
C SER A 161 -14.65 -0.29 25.10
N PHE A 162 -15.41 -0.39 24.01
CA PHE A 162 -14.91 -0.95 22.74
C PHE A 162 -13.78 -0.11 22.14
N THR A 163 -13.82 1.22 22.28
CA THR A 163 -12.76 2.13 21.79
C THR A 163 -11.45 1.87 22.52
N LEU A 164 -11.50 1.75 23.86
CA LEU A 164 -10.35 1.39 24.70
C LEU A 164 -9.82 -0.02 24.40
N GLN A 165 -10.70 -0.99 24.14
CA GLN A 165 -10.33 -2.36 23.79
C GLN A 165 -9.62 -2.41 22.43
N ASN A 166 -10.13 -1.68 21.44
CA ASN A 166 -9.55 -1.57 20.10
C ASN A 166 -8.15 -0.95 20.14
N ASN A 167 -7.96 0.13 20.90
CA ASN A 167 -6.65 0.75 21.10
C ASN A 167 -5.65 -0.22 21.74
N ASN A 168 -6.04 -0.92 22.82
CA ASN A 168 -5.19 -1.94 23.44
C ASN A 168 -4.82 -3.06 22.47
N ALA A 169 -5.78 -3.55 21.68
CA ALA A 169 -5.52 -4.59 20.69
C ALA A 169 -4.55 -4.09 19.60
N LYS A 170 -4.69 -2.84 19.16
CA LYS A 170 -3.77 -2.19 18.22
C LYS A 170 -2.35 -2.08 18.81
N ALA A 171 -2.22 -1.60 20.04
CA ALA A 171 -0.93 -1.50 20.74
C ALA A 171 -0.23 -2.85 20.84
N ARG A 172 -0.94 -3.91 21.26
CA ARG A 172 -0.36 -5.28 21.32
C ARG A 172 0.12 -5.78 19.95
N ARG A 173 -0.66 -5.53 18.88
CA ARG A 173 -0.25 -5.93 17.53
C ARG A 173 1.01 -5.20 17.07
N ILE A 174 1.13 -3.90 17.35
CA ILE A 174 2.32 -3.12 17.00
C ILE A 174 3.52 -3.59 17.81
N ALA A 175 3.38 -3.78 19.12
CA ALA A 175 4.46 -4.31 19.96
C ALA A 175 4.94 -5.68 19.48
N HIS A 176 4.03 -6.59 19.14
CA HIS A 176 4.39 -7.89 18.55
C HIS A 176 5.10 -7.75 17.20
N ARG A 177 4.67 -6.79 16.38
CA ARG A 177 5.32 -6.51 15.09
C ARG A 177 6.74 -5.97 15.26
N ILE A 178 6.95 -5.09 16.24
CA ILE A 178 8.29 -4.55 16.58
C ILE A 178 9.21 -5.71 16.97
N SER A 179 8.78 -6.56 17.90
CA SER A 179 9.62 -7.68 18.36
C SER A 179 9.96 -8.67 17.25
N GLN A 180 9.03 -8.92 16.31
CA GLN A 180 9.31 -9.73 15.12
C GLN A 180 10.39 -9.11 14.23
N LEU A 181 10.33 -7.80 13.99
CA LEU A 181 11.31 -7.10 13.15
C LEU A 181 12.69 -7.02 13.84
N GLU A 182 12.72 -6.82 15.15
CA GLU A 182 13.94 -6.82 15.95
C GLU A 182 14.61 -8.21 15.93
N ALA A 183 13.85 -9.27 16.18
CA ALA A 183 14.38 -10.64 16.13
C ALA A 183 14.93 -11.01 14.75
N LEU A 184 14.31 -10.51 13.67
CA LEU A 184 14.84 -10.70 12.31
C LEU A 184 16.12 -9.92 12.08
N ARG A 185 16.25 -8.70 12.63
CA ARG A 185 17.49 -7.91 12.56
C ARG A 185 18.64 -8.59 13.30
N GLU A 186 18.38 -9.07 14.50
CA GLU A 186 19.39 -9.71 15.35
C GLU A 186 19.90 -11.03 14.75
N ARG A 187 19.03 -11.80 14.11
CA ARG A 187 19.41 -13.07 13.47
C ARG A 187 20.50 -12.93 12.41
N GLY A 188 20.60 -11.77 11.75
CA GLY A 188 21.58 -11.52 10.70
C GLY A 188 21.34 -12.33 9.43
N ASN A 189 22.28 -12.24 8.50
CA ASN A 189 22.19 -12.90 7.20
C ASN A 189 22.50 -14.40 7.32
N VAL A 190 21.77 -15.23 6.58
CA VAL A 190 22.02 -16.67 6.49
C VAL A 190 22.24 -17.04 5.04
N GLU A 191 23.30 -17.79 4.75
CA GLU A 191 23.56 -18.34 3.42
C GLU A 191 23.71 -19.85 3.50
N HIS A 192 23.13 -20.56 2.53
CA HIS A 192 23.26 -22.00 2.39
C HIS A 192 23.44 -22.35 0.91
N LYS A 193 24.52 -23.06 0.60
CA LYS A 193 24.77 -23.58 -0.75
C LYS A 193 24.16 -24.96 -0.87
N GLY A 194 23.13 -25.07 -1.72
CA GLY A 194 22.62 -26.34 -2.22
C GLY A 194 23.43 -26.82 -3.43
N ARG A 195 22.95 -27.89 -4.08
CA ARG A 195 23.61 -28.45 -5.27
C ARG A 195 23.60 -27.48 -6.45
N ASP A 196 22.42 -26.98 -6.81
CA ASP A 196 22.20 -26.15 -8.00
C ASP A 196 21.69 -24.73 -7.66
N TYR A 197 21.68 -24.37 -6.38
CA TYR A 197 21.18 -23.09 -5.92
C TYR A 197 21.95 -22.57 -4.69
N THR A 198 21.96 -21.25 -4.54
CA THR A 198 22.33 -20.57 -3.30
C THR A 198 21.08 -20.00 -2.64
N TYR A 199 20.81 -20.45 -1.42
CA TYR A 199 19.76 -19.92 -0.57
C TYR A 199 20.33 -18.80 0.30
N ARG A 200 19.67 -17.64 0.29
CA ARG A 200 20.08 -16.47 1.08
C ARG A 200 18.89 -15.87 1.83
N GLU A 201 19.04 -15.73 3.14
CA GLU A 201 18.18 -14.89 3.98
C GLU A 201 18.93 -13.58 4.21
N ASP A 202 18.46 -12.50 3.57
CA ASP A 202 19.11 -11.20 3.60
C ASP A 202 18.24 -10.21 4.37
N VAL A 203 18.73 -9.82 5.54
CA VAL A 203 18.08 -8.88 6.45
C VAL A 203 18.08 -7.47 5.86
N GLY A 204 19.16 -7.06 5.20
CA GLY A 204 19.30 -5.74 4.60
C GLY A 204 18.37 -5.53 3.41
N GLU A 205 18.16 -6.57 2.60
CA GLU A 205 17.17 -6.56 1.53
C GLU A 205 15.75 -6.93 2.00
N ASN A 206 15.61 -7.42 3.23
CA ASN A 206 14.38 -8.00 3.76
C ASN A 206 13.81 -9.09 2.84
N ARG A 207 14.67 -9.97 2.31
CA ARG A 207 14.29 -11.04 1.35
C ARG A 207 14.89 -12.40 1.70
N VAL A 208 14.09 -13.43 1.47
CA VAL A 208 14.55 -14.82 1.31
C VAL A 208 14.68 -15.09 -0.18
N MET A 209 15.82 -15.62 -0.62
CA MET A 209 16.19 -15.72 -2.02
C MET A 209 16.74 -17.10 -2.36
N PHE A 210 16.37 -17.59 -3.54
CA PHE A 210 17.06 -18.67 -4.23
C PHE A 210 17.71 -18.12 -5.50
N ILE A 211 19.03 -18.27 -5.58
CA ILE A 211 19.86 -17.85 -6.71
C ILE A 211 20.31 -19.12 -7.42
N PHE A 212 20.18 -19.16 -8.74
CA PHE A 212 20.59 -20.28 -9.59
C PHE A 212 21.56 -19.76 -10.65
N ASP A 213 22.52 -20.58 -11.08
CA ASP A 213 23.52 -20.19 -12.10
C ASP A 213 22.90 -20.02 -13.50
N GLY A 214 21.71 -20.58 -13.71
CA GLY A 214 20.95 -20.46 -14.94
C GLY A 214 19.45 -20.50 -14.68
N LYS A 215 18.67 -20.62 -15.76
CA LYS A 215 17.22 -20.79 -15.66
C LYS A 215 16.90 -22.19 -15.12
N PRO A 216 16.33 -22.33 -13.92
CA PRO A 216 15.97 -23.65 -13.40
C PRO A 216 14.86 -24.29 -14.25
N ASP A 217 14.77 -25.62 -14.19
CA ASP A 217 13.77 -26.42 -14.89
C ASP A 217 12.33 -26.02 -14.52
N ALA A 218 11.36 -26.46 -15.31
CA ALA A 218 9.95 -26.09 -15.12
C ALA A 218 9.42 -26.50 -13.74
N ASP A 219 9.74 -27.70 -13.28
CA ASP A 219 9.24 -28.25 -12.03
C ASP A 219 9.83 -27.52 -10.81
N THR A 220 11.12 -27.16 -10.87
CA THR A 220 11.76 -26.31 -9.84
C THR A 220 11.11 -24.94 -9.76
N ARG A 221 10.81 -24.32 -10.90
CA ARG A 221 10.10 -23.02 -10.93
C ARG A 221 8.69 -23.15 -10.34
N ASP A 222 7.99 -24.23 -10.62
CA ASP A 222 6.64 -24.44 -10.11
C ASP A 222 6.64 -24.78 -8.61
N LEU A 223 7.63 -25.51 -8.11
CA LEU A 223 7.88 -25.70 -6.69
C LEU A 223 8.06 -24.36 -5.97
N LEU A 224 8.93 -23.48 -6.49
CA LEU A 224 9.16 -22.16 -5.91
C LEU A 224 7.88 -21.30 -5.91
N LYS A 225 7.09 -21.32 -6.99
CA LYS A 225 5.78 -20.64 -7.06
C LYS A 225 4.78 -21.20 -6.06
N ARG A 226 4.74 -22.52 -5.82
CA ARG A 226 3.89 -23.14 -4.79
C ARG A 226 4.20 -22.57 -3.41
N HIS A 227 5.49 -22.40 -3.10
CA HIS A 227 5.96 -21.70 -1.89
C HIS A 227 5.92 -20.16 -1.99
N ARG A 228 5.22 -19.59 -2.98
CA ARG A 228 5.00 -18.14 -3.18
C ARG A 228 6.27 -17.32 -3.43
N PHE A 229 7.36 -17.94 -3.88
CA PHE A 229 8.50 -17.21 -4.40
C PHE A 229 8.16 -16.62 -5.77
N LYS A 230 8.67 -15.41 -6.03
CA LYS A 230 8.49 -14.69 -7.30
C LYS A 230 9.83 -14.40 -7.92
N TRP A 231 9.94 -14.55 -9.24
CA TRP A 231 11.16 -14.15 -9.96
C TRP A 231 11.36 -12.63 -9.87
N SER A 232 12.57 -12.19 -9.50
CA SER A 232 12.98 -10.79 -9.48
C SER A 232 14.10 -10.58 -10.52
N PRO A 233 13.80 -10.05 -11.72
CA PRO A 233 14.80 -9.84 -12.77
C PRO A 233 15.97 -8.98 -12.31
N SER A 234 15.72 -7.93 -11.51
CA SER A 234 16.77 -7.04 -10.99
C SER A 234 17.73 -7.71 -9.99
N ARG A 235 17.40 -8.91 -9.50
CA ARG A 235 18.23 -9.69 -8.57
C ARG A 235 18.76 -10.97 -9.18
N GLY A 236 18.25 -11.38 -10.34
CA GLY A 236 18.51 -12.72 -10.87
C GLY A 236 18.10 -13.84 -9.92
N ALA A 237 17.07 -13.63 -9.08
CA ALA A 237 16.73 -14.56 -8.00
C ALA A 237 15.21 -14.77 -7.85
N TRP A 238 14.84 -15.92 -7.31
CA TRP A 238 13.50 -16.20 -6.82
C TRP A 238 13.37 -15.68 -5.39
N VAL A 239 12.48 -14.71 -5.16
CA VAL A 239 12.44 -13.95 -3.91
C VAL A 239 11.09 -14.04 -3.20
N ARG A 240 11.15 -13.97 -1.88
CA ARG A 240 10.00 -13.80 -0.98
C ARG A 240 10.39 -12.81 0.12
N GLN A 241 9.41 -12.13 0.71
CA GLN A 241 9.65 -11.25 1.85
C GLN A 241 10.24 -12.05 3.03
N LEU A 242 11.27 -11.50 3.67
CA LEU A 242 11.83 -12.08 4.89
C LEU A 242 10.85 -11.86 6.04
N GLY A 243 10.66 -12.93 6.81
CA GLY A 243 9.70 -13.02 7.89
C GLY A 243 9.52 -14.49 8.23
N TYR A 244 8.89 -14.80 9.37
CA TYR A 244 8.75 -16.17 9.85
C TYR A 244 8.23 -17.13 8.76
N ASN A 245 7.11 -16.77 8.11
CA ASN A 245 6.53 -17.57 7.03
C ASN A 245 7.43 -17.66 5.78
N GLY A 246 8.24 -16.63 5.51
CA GLY A 246 9.20 -16.65 4.40
C GLY A 246 10.35 -17.60 4.66
N ILE A 247 10.83 -17.62 5.91
CA ILE A 247 11.90 -18.51 6.37
C ILE A 247 11.42 -19.96 6.33
N VAL A 248 10.24 -20.25 6.90
CA VAL A 248 9.65 -21.60 6.89
C VAL A 248 9.46 -22.09 5.45
N ALA A 249 8.86 -21.27 4.58
CA ALA A 249 8.68 -21.62 3.17
C ALA A 249 10.01 -21.82 2.43
N GLY A 250 11.04 -21.03 2.77
CA GLY A 250 12.39 -21.21 2.27
C GLY A 250 12.97 -22.57 2.69
N ARG A 251 12.86 -22.94 3.97
CA ARG A 251 13.32 -24.22 4.49
C ARG A 251 12.60 -25.41 3.84
N GLU A 252 11.30 -25.32 3.65
CA GLU A 252 10.51 -26.36 2.98
C GLU A 252 10.90 -26.51 1.51
N ALA A 253 11.02 -25.39 0.78
CA ALA A 253 11.47 -25.40 -0.61
C ALA A 253 12.88 -25.99 -0.73
N ARG A 254 13.78 -25.61 0.19
CA ARG A 254 15.14 -26.16 0.30
C ARG A 254 15.13 -27.69 0.43
N LYS A 255 14.38 -28.19 1.40
CA LYS A 255 14.22 -29.65 1.63
C LYS A 255 13.69 -30.37 0.39
N ALA A 256 12.72 -29.78 -0.29
CA ALA A 256 12.16 -30.37 -1.51
C ALA A 256 13.14 -30.36 -2.69
N LEU A 257 13.96 -29.31 -2.84
CA LEU A 257 15.02 -29.24 -3.85
C LEU A 257 16.12 -30.27 -3.58
N ASP A 258 16.57 -30.36 -2.32
CA ASP A 258 17.63 -31.29 -1.92
C ASP A 258 17.19 -32.76 -2.08
N ALA A 259 15.92 -33.06 -1.77
CA ALA A 259 15.35 -34.39 -1.97
C ALA A 259 15.31 -34.79 -3.46
N ARG A 260 14.98 -33.85 -4.36
CA ARG A 260 14.98 -34.10 -5.81
C ARG A 260 16.39 -34.31 -6.34
N ALA A 261 17.33 -33.44 -5.95
CA ALA A 261 18.73 -33.58 -6.31
C ALA A 261 19.35 -34.92 -5.86
N SER A 262 18.87 -35.48 -4.75
CA SER A 262 19.31 -36.80 -4.26
C SER A 262 18.69 -37.96 -5.05
N ALA A 263 17.47 -37.81 -5.56
CA ALA A 263 16.81 -38.82 -6.39
C ALA A 263 17.44 -38.91 -7.80
N ASP A 264 17.84 -37.77 -8.37
CA ASP A 264 18.45 -37.71 -9.70
C ASP A 264 19.92 -38.20 -9.71
N GLY A 265 20.58 -38.28 -8.54
CA GLY A 265 21.95 -38.76 -8.40
C GLY A 265 22.08 -40.27 -8.15
N ASN A 266 20.97 -41.01 -8.08
CA ASN A 266 20.94 -42.44 -7.79
C ASN A 266 20.55 -43.29 -9.01
N CYS A 267 20.74 -42.74 -10.22
CA CYS A 267 20.53 -43.37 -11.52
C CYS A 267 21.84 -43.45 -12.30
#